data_AF-A0A4Y2HLE7-F1
#
_entry.id   AF-A0A4Y2HLE7-F1
#
_cell.length_a   1.000
_cell.length_b   1.000
_cell.length_c   1.000
_cell.angle_alpha   90.00
_cell.angle_beta   90.00
_cell.angle_gamma   90.00
#
_symmetry.space_group_name_H-M   'P 1'
#
loop_
_entity.id
_entity.type
_entity.pdbx_description
1 polymer ?
#
loop_
_entity_poly.entity_id
_entity_poly.type
_entity_poly.pdbx_seq_one_letter_code
_entity_poly.pdbx_strand_id
1 'polypeptide(L)'
;MSKSIWAIYFHKLSTDAKSQHGLCPMGSDSWCGLNKNLVYREKYIHTHSRPEPVLLATKKVFRELADQKLLSKCIHGKLKTPMRVSTIVHGKELQKPHLLLSIY
;
A
#
# COMPACT_ATOMS: atom_id res chain seq x y z
N MET A 1 8.95 -3.78 -8.80
CA MET A 1 7.86 -4.36 -7.97
C MET A 1 8.33 -4.91 -6.63
N SER A 2 9.38 -5.76 -6.56
CA SER A 2 9.86 -6.35 -5.29
C SER A 2 10.16 -5.32 -4.18
N LYS A 3 10.88 -4.23 -4.50
CA LYS A 3 11.14 -3.12 -3.55
C LYS A 3 9.86 -2.54 -2.95
N SER A 4 8.82 -2.33 -3.76
CA SER A 4 7.54 -1.77 -3.33
C SER A 4 6.78 -2.69 -2.37
N ILE A 5 6.90 -4.01 -2.56
CA ILE A 5 6.28 -5.01 -1.69
C ILE A 5 6.95 -5.01 -0.31
N TRP A 6 8.28 -4.99 -0.29
CA TRP A 6 9.02 -4.85 0.97
C TRP A 6 8.80 -3.50 1.64
N ALA A 7 8.62 -2.42 0.87
CA ALA A 7 8.26 -1.12 1.42
C ALA A 7 6.95 -1.18 2.23
N ILE A 8 5.94 -1.91 1.76
CA ILE A 8 4.68 -2.11 2.51
C ILE A 8 4.93 -2.88 3.81
N TYR A 9 5.70 -3.97 3.75
CA TYR A 9 6.03 -4.79 4.93
C TYR A 9 6.70 -3.95 6.03
N PHE A 10 7.78 -3.26 5.67
CA PHE A 10 8.56 -2.46 6.63
C PHE A 10 7.81 -1.21 7.09
N HIS A 11 7.01 -0.59 6.22
CA HIS A 11 6.14 0.52 6.62
C HIS A 11 5.14 0.10 7.70
N LYS A 12 4.54 -1.09 7.59
CA LYS A 12 3.60 -1.60 8.62
C LYS A 12 4.29 -2.06 9.91
N LEU A 13 5.56 -2.46 9.83
CA LEU A 13 6.38 -2.82 11.00
C LEU A 13 6.98 -1.59 11.70
N SER A 14 7.04 -0.46 11.02
CA SER A 14 7.64 0.77 11.53
C SER A 14 6.89 1.29 12.75
N THR A 15 7.63 1.76 13.74
CA THR A 15 7.11 2.45 14.94
C THR A 15 7.92 3.73 15.18
N ASP A 16 7.49 4.57 16.12
CA ASP A 16 8.27 5.76 16.50
C ASP A 16 9.65 5.37 17.08
N ALA A 17 9.73 4.28 17.85
CA ALA A 17 10.99 3.78 18.40
C ALA A 17 11.88 3.09 17.35
N LYS A 18 11.29 2.46 16.34
CA LYS A 18 12.00 1.72 15.28
C LYS A 18 11.42 2.08 13.91
N SER A 19 11.85 3.24 13.40
CA SER A 19 11.44 3.76 12.11
C SER A 19 12.02 2.92 10.96
N GLN A 20 11.17 2.44 10.04
CA GLN A 20 11.53 1.52 8.95
C GLN A 20 10.97 1.97 7.59
N HIS A 21 11.00 3.28 7.31
CA HIS A 21 10.48 3.85 6.07
C HIS A 21 11.49 3.93 4.91
N GLY A 22 12.71 3.40 5.06
CA GLY A 22 13.80 3.57 4.09
C GLY A 22 13.52 3.01 2.68
N LEU A 23 12.56 2.10 2.53
CA LEU A 23 12.14 1.60 1.20
C LEU A 23 10.94 2.34 0.61
N CYS A 24 10.27 3.19 1.39
CA CYS A 24 9.14 3.98 0.93
C CYS A 24 9.60 5.04 -0.09
N PRO A 25 8.72 5.46 -1.02
CA PRO A 25 9.04 6.55 -1.93
C PRO A 25 9.29 7.85 -1.14
N MET A 26 10.14 8.72 -1.68
CA MET A 26 10.40 10.05 -1.15
C MET A 26 9.55 11.10 -1.88
N GLY A 27 9.44 12.30 -1.32
CA GLY A 27 8.79 13.43 -1.97
C GLY A 27 7.36 13.71 -1.48
N SER A 28 6.82 14.84 -1.94
CA SER A 28 5.46 15.31 -1.61
C SER A 28 4.37 14.32 -2.00
N ASP A 29 4.59 13.57 -3.08
CA ASP A 29 3.65 12.61 -3.64
C ASP A 29 3.80 11.20 -3.04
N SER A 30 4.69 11.06 -2.05
CA SER A 30 4.85 9.79 -1.35
C SER A 30 3.56 9.38 -0.65
N TRP A 31 3.19 8.10 -0.75
CA TRP A 31 2.15 7.53 0.09
C TRP A 31 2.61 7.33 1.54
N CYS A 32 3.92 7.40 1.80
CA CYS A 32 4.47 7.32 3.15
C CYS A 32 4.39 8.69 3.83
N GLY A 33 3.56 8.77 4.88
CA GLY A 33 3.38 10.00 5.65
C GLY A 33 4.68 10.54 6.26
N LEU A 34 5.60 9.68 6.73
CA LEU A 34 6.90 10.15 7.24
C LEU A 34 7.69 10.85 6.13
N ASN A 35 7.89 10.18 5.00
CA ASN A 35 8.70 10.72 3.90
C ASN A 35 8.06 11.96 3.25
N LYS A 36 6.73 12.04 3.25
CA LYS A 36 5.99 13.24 2.86
C LYS A 36 6.25 14.39 3.84
N ASN A 37 6.12 14.13 5.15
CA ASN A 37 6.30 15.14 6.19
C ASN A 37 7.75 15.62 6.29
N LEU A 38 8.74 14.83 5.85
CA LEU A 38 10.13 15.30 5.71
C LEU A 38 10.25 16.48 4.72
N VAL A 39 9.43 16.51 3.66
CA VAL A 39 9.42 17.61 2.68
C VAL A 39 8.82 18.87 3.31
N TYR A 40 7.71 18.72 4.03
CA TYR A 40 6.99 19.83 4.67
C TYR A 40 7.56 20.22 6.05
N ARG A 41 8.58 19.48 6.53
CA ARG A 41 9.18 19.61 7.88
C ARG A 41 8.15 19.47 9.02
N GLU A 42 7.16 18.62 8.81
CA GLU A 42 6.13 18.34 9.81
C GLU A 42 6.51 17.14 10.67
N LYS A 43 5.96 17.09 11.89
CA LYS A 43 6.08 15.89 12.73
C LYS A 43 5.22 14.77 12.17
N TYR A 44 5.70 13.54 12.31
CA TYR A 44 4.95 12.34 11.95
C TYR A 44 4.87 11.44 13.18
N ILE A 45 3.67 10.92 13.46
CA ILE A 45 3.40 10.01 14.57
C ILE A 45 2.85 8.71 13.99
N HIS A 46 3.39 7.57 14.42
CA HIS A 46 2.91 6.27 13.96
C HIS A 46 1.57 5.92 14.63
N THR A 47 0.48 5.88 13.85
CA THR A 47 -0.85 5.55 14.37
C THR A 47 -1.31 4.12 14.06
N HIS A 48 -0.69 3.47 13.07
CA HIS A 48 -1.21 2.23 12.48
C HIS A 48 -0.14 1.13 12.29
N SER A 49 0.85 1.08 13.17
CA SER A 49 1.83 0.00 13.23
C SER A 49 1.14 -1.32 13.59
N ARG A 50 1.57 -2.42 12.96
CA ARG A 50 1.07 -3.76 13.29
C ARG A 50 2.02 -4.46 14.28
N PRO A 51 1.49 -5.29 15.20
CA PRO A 51 2.34 -6.05 16.12
C PRO A 51 3.37 -6.89 15.35
N GLU A 52 4.62 -6.85 15.80
CA GLU A 52 5.72 -7.57 15.15
C GLU A 52 5.42 -9.07 14.96
N PRO A 53 4.83 -9.81 15.93
CA PRO A 53 4.49 -11.22 15.72
C PRO A 53 3.55 -11.46 14.53
N VAL A 54 2.58 -10.56 14.29
CA VAL A 54 1.65 -10.66 13.16
C VAL A 54 2.40 -10.49 11.85
N LEU A 55 3.28 -9.49 11.76
CA LEU A 55 4.04 -9.28 10.53
C LEU A 55 5.06 -10.39 10.29
N LEU A 56 5.73 -10.90 11.33
CA LEU A 56 6.61 -12.05 11.22
C LEU A 56 5.88 -13.29 10.67
N ALA A 57 4.67 -13.57 11.14
CA ALA A 57 3.85 -14.66 10.61
C ALA A 57 3.52 -14.46 9.11
N THR A 58 3.28 -13.22 8.68
CA THR A 58 3.00 -12.91 7.26
C THR A 58 4.24 -12.74 6.39
N LYS A 59 5.46 -12.73 6.95
CA LYS A 59 6.70 -12.45 6.22
C LYS A 59 6.94 -13.43 5.06
N LYS A 60 6.52 -14.69 5.22
CA LYS A 60 6.57 -15.69 4.14
C LYS A 60 5.74 -15.27 2.93
N VAL A 61 4.54 -14.76 3.15
CA VAL A 61 3.65 -14.26 2.08
C VAL A 61 4.30 -13.10 1.35
N PHE A 62 4.87 -12.13 2.08
CA PHE A 62 5.58 -11.02 1.44
C PHE A 62 6.79 -11.47 0.62
N ARG A 63 7.50 -12.50 1.08
CA ARG A 63 8.63 -13.08 0.32
C ARG A 63 8.18 -13.71 -0.98
N GLU A 64 7.09 -14.47 -0.96
CA GLU A 64 6.50 -15.07 -2.16
C GLU A 64 5.98 -13.99 -3.11
N LEU A 65 5.29 -12.98 -2.60
CA LEU A 65 4.84 -11.85 -3.42
C LEU A 65 6.01 -11.07 -4.04
N ALA A 66 7.15 -11.01 -3.36
CA ALA A 66 8.35 -10.33 -3.84
C ALA A 66 9.19 -11.17 -4.83
N ASP A 67 8.79 -12.42 -5.10
CA ASP A 67 9.47 -13.32 -6.02
C ASP A 67 9.42 -12.81 -7.46
N GLN A 68 10.58 -12.70 -8.12
CA GLN A 68 10.66 -12.13 -9.46
C GLN A 68 9.95 -12.97 -10.52
N LYS A 69 9.92 -14.30 -10.36
CA LYS A 69 9.27 -15.22 -11.30
C LYS A 69 7.75 -15.17 -11.18
N LEU A 70 7.21 -14.92 -9.99
CA LEU A 70 5.78 -14.64 -9.80
C LEU A 70 5.43 -13.23 -10.30
N LEU A 71 6.25 -12.22 -9.99
CA LEU A 71 6.02 -10.85 -10.43
C LEU A 71 6.08 -10.67 -11.95
N SER A 72 6.93 -11.43 -12.65
CA SER A 72 7.01 -11.39 -14.12
C SER A 72 5.72 -11.86 -14.82
N LYS A 73 4.87 -12.62 -14.11
CA LYS A 73 3.53 -12.99 -14.59
C LYS A 73 2.52 -11.85 -14.40
N CYS A 74 2.72 -10.97 -13.42
CA CYS A 74 1.81 -9.88 -13.11
C CYS A 74 1.93 -8.69 -14.09
N ILE A 75 3.10 -8.46 -14.67
CA ILE A 75 3.34 -7.35 -15.63
C ILE A 75 2.55 -7.47 -16.94
N HIS A 76 2.07 -8.67 -17.29
CA HIS A 76 1.24 -8.91 -18.47
C HIS A 76 -0.24 -9.14 -18.13
N GLY A 77 -0.59 -9.10 -16.84
CA GLY A 77 -1.93 -9.38 -16.35
C GLY A 77 -2.88 -8.22 -16.61
N LYS A 78 -3.45 -8.13 -17.82
CA LYS A 78 -4.75 -7.46 -17.98
C LYS A 78 -5.75 -8.20 -17.10
N LEU A 79 -6.18 -7.57 -16.01
CA LEU A 79 -7.31 -8.05 -15.23
C LEU A 79 -8.53 -8.11 -16.17
N LYS A 80 -9.02 -9.32 -16.48
CA LYS A 80 -10.23 -9.50 -17.31
C LYS A 80 -11.51 -9.06 -16.60
N THR A 81 -11.43 -8.75 -15.32
CA THR A 81 -12.52 -8.27 -14.49
C THR A 81 -12.05 -7.04 -13.70
N PRO A 82 -12.83 -5.95 -13.63
CA PRO A 82 -12.50 -4.83 -12.78
C PRO A 82 -12.55 -5.29 -11.32
N MET A 83 -11.38 -5.35 -10.67
CA MET A 83 -11.32 -5.58 -9.23
C MET A 83 -11.87 -4.33 -8.54
N ARG A 84 -13.16 -4.34 -8.16
CA ARG A 84 -13.73 -3.30 -7.31
C ARG A 84 -13.06 -3.41 -5.94
N VAL A 85 -12.10 -2.53 -5.66
CA VAL A 85 -11.65 -2.29 -4.29
C VAL A 85 -12.76 -1.49 -3.61
N SER A 86 -13.73 -2.18 -3.03
CA SER A 86 -14.69 -1.57 -2.12
C SER A 86 -13.95 -1.26 -0.82
N THR A 87 -13.44 -0.05 -0.68
CA THR A 87 -13.03 0.46 0.63
C THR A 87 -14.29 0.48 1.51
N ILE A 88 -14.42 -0.50 2.41
CA ILE A 88 -15.38 -0.41 3.52
C ILE A 88 -14.81 0.62 4.49
N VAL A 89 -15.05 1.90 4.19
CA VAL A 89 -15.01 2.96 5.18
C VAL A 89 -16.36 2.91 5.88
N HIS A 90 -16.33 2.76 7.20
CA HIS A 90 -17.49 2.74 8.10
C HIS A 90 -18.75 3.42 7.53
N GLY A 91 -19.76 2.60 7.21
CA GLY A 91 -21.17 2.99 7.34
C GLY A 91 -21.75 4.02 6.37
N LYS A 92 -21.21 4.21 5.15
CA LYS A 92 -21.98 4.87 4.07
C LYS A 92 -21.84 4.12 2.76
N GLU A 93 -22.85 3.32 2.46
CA GLU A 93 -23.11 2.75 1.15
C GLU A 93 -23.47 3.88 0.18
N LEU A 94 -22.52 4.31 -0.66
CA LEU A 94 -22.84 5.12 -1.83
C LEU A 94 -23.28 4.19 -2.96
N GLN A 95 -24.55 3.79 -2.91
CA GLN A 95 -25.27 3.34 -4.10
C GLN A 95 -25.45 4.52 -5.04
N LYS A 96 -24.82 4.48 -6.23
CA LYS A 96 -25.45 5.03 -7.43
C LYS A 96 -25.19 4.09 -8.62
N PRO A 97 -26.23 3.45 -9.18
CA PRO A 97 -26.13 2.69 -10.41
C PRO A 97 -26.21 3.61 -11.65
N HIS A 98 -25.41 3.25 -12.66
CA HIS A 98 -25.67 3.26 -14.10
C HIS A 98 -26.59 4.35 -14.71
N LEU A 99 -26.09 5.12 -15.68
CA LEU A 99 -26.43 4.97 -17.10
C LEU A 99 -25.76 6.06 -17.97
N LEU A 100 -25.07 5.58 -19.02
CA LEU A 100 -25.00 6.06 -20.40
C LEU A 100 -25.31 7.55 -20.70
N LEU A 101 -24.37 8.22 -21.39
CA LEU A 101 -24.57 8.61 -22.78
C LEU A 101 -23.28 9.16 -23.41
N SER A 102 -23.16 8.84 -24.70
CA SER A 102 -22.10 9.14 -25.64
C SER A 102 -22.05 10.65 -26.01
N ILE A 103 -21.09 10.98 -26.89
CA ILE A 103 -21.02 12.13 -27.81
C ILE A 103 -20.38 13.43 -27.26
N TYR A 104 -19.07 13.61 -27.44
CA TYR A 104 -18.40 14.34 -28.54
C TYR A 104 -16.88 14.20 -28.41
#